data_AF-A0A8D8QM05-F1
#
_entry.id   AF-A0A8D8QM05-F1
#
_cell.length_a   1.000
_cell.length_b   1.000
_cell.length_c   1.000
_cell.angle_alpha   90.00
_cell.angle_beta   90.00
_cell.angle_gamma   90.00
#
_symmetry.space_group_name_H-M   'P 1'
#
loop_
_entity.id
_entity.type
_entity.pdbx_description
1 polymer ?
#
loop_
_entity_poly.entity_id
_entity_poly.type
_entity_poly.pdbx_seq_one_letter_code
_entity_poly.pdbx_strand_id
1 'polypeptide(L)'
;MILCTPDYGCTCAPGYHGNQCIQECQQGTYGADCAQTCDHCKNVCDRYTGPCRGEGSKPYLVRPYCTQTHSYLKKGAEIVNPSFSPVQLQVDLTPNNVVRSSANAMFYPVRYREDNSI
;
A
#
# COMPACT_ATOMS: atom_id res chain seq x y z
N MET A 1 14.68 -19.04 -3.49
CA MET A 1 14.01 -19.25 -4.80
C MET A 1 14.55 -18.22 -5.79
N ILE A 2 14.96 -18.66 -6.99
CA ILE A 2 15.43 -17.77 -8.08
C ILE A 2 14.28 -17.54 -9.05
N LEU A 3 14.08 -16.29 -9.45
CA LEU A 3 13.09 -15.85 -10.44
C LEU A 3 13.84 -15.28 -11.63
N CYS A 4 13.54 -15.77 -12.84
CA CYS A 4 14.18 -15.31 -14.07
C CYS A 4 13.14 -14.75 -15.04
N THR A 5 13.43 -13.59 -15.61
CA THR A 5 12.63 -13.00 -16.69
C THR A 5 13.52 -12.74 -17.92
N PRO A 6 12.97 -12.85 -19.15
CA PRO A 6 13.76 -12.65 -20.36
C PRO A 6 14.42 -11.26 -20.43
N ASP A 7 13.73 -10.23 -19.95
CA ASP A 7 14.16 -8.84 -20.09
C ASP A 7 15.03 -8.34 -18.93
N TYR A 8 14.88 -8.90 -17.73
CA TYR A 8 15.54 -8.40 -16.51
C TYR A 8 16.50 -9.40 -15.85
N GLY A 9 16.74 -10.55 -16.48
CA GLY A 9 17.64 -11.57 -15.95
C GLY A 9 17.06 -12.32 -14.74
N CYS A 10 17.94 -12.86 -13.90
CA CYS A 10 17.58 -13.67 -12.75
C CYS A 10 17.87 -12.96 -11.43
N THR A 11 16.90 -12.96 -10.53
CA THR A 11 16.99 -12.37 -9.19
C THR A 11 16.44 -13.33 -8.15
N CYS A 12 16.83 -13.17 -6.88
CA CYS A 12 16.14 -13.87 -5.80
C CYS A 12 14.70 -13.38 -5.63
N ALA A 13 13.83 -14.25 -5.11
CA ALA A 13 12.50 -13.85 -4.67
C ALA A 13 12.58 -12.73 -3.63
N PRO A 14 11.61 -11.79 -3.60
CA PRO A 14 11.61 -10.72 -2.61
C PRO A 14 11.80 -11.23 -1.19
N GLY A 15 12.58 -10.52 -0.38
CA GLY A 15 12.89 -10.91 1.00
C GLY A 15 14.07 -11.87 1.15
N TYR A 16 14.70 -12.29 0.05
CA TYR A 16 15.86 -13.18 0.04
C TYR A 16 16.99 -12.68 -0.86
N HIS A 17 18.22 -13.11 -0.54
CA HIS A 17 19.42 -12.82 -1.32
C HIS A 17 20.47 -13.96 -1.22
N GLY A 18 21.63 -13.71 -1.84
CA GLY A 18 22.77 -14.61 -1.88
C GLY A 18 22.68 -15.61 -3.04
N ASN A 19 23.79 -16.31 -3.30
CA ASN A 19 23.94 -17.16 -4.49
C ASN A 19 22.87 -18.26 -4.64
N GLN A 20 22.28 -18.69 -3.53
CA GLN A 20 21.21 -19.71 -3.51
C GLN A 20 19.83 -19.15 -3.13
N CYS A 21 19.70 -17.85 -2.89
CA CYS A 21 18.44 -17.21 -2.47
C CYS A 21 17.82 -17.86 -1.23
N ILE A 22 18.67 -18.19 -0.25
CA ILE A 22 18.31 -18.77 1.05
C ILE A 22 18.56 -17.80 2.21
N GLN A 23 19.35 -16.75 1.97
CA GLN A 23 19.65 -15.76 3.00
C GLN A 23 18.51 -14.75 3.04
N GLU A 24 17.95 -14.51 4.22
CA GLU A 24 16.88 -13.53 4.38
C GLU A 24 17.45 -12.11 4.40
N CYS A 25 16.68 -11.14 3.90
CA CYS A 25 17.11 -9.74 3.97
C CYS A 25 17.36 -9.30 5.41
N GLN A 26 18.50 -8.61 5.61
CA GLN A 26 18.81 -7.96 6.87
C GLN A 26 17.86 -6.78 7.11
N GLN A 27 17.66 -6.44 8.39
CA GLN A 27 16.91 -5.24 8.75
C GLN A 27 17.49 -4.01 8.05
N GLY A 28 16.61 -3.19 7.48
CA GLY A 28 16.98 -2.03 6.67
C GLY A 28 16.99 -2.30 5.16
N THR A 29 16.79 -3.55 4.71
CA THR A 29 16.69 -3.90 3.28
C THR A 29 15.47 -4.74 2.96
N TYR A 30 14.99 -4.67 1.72
CA TYR A 30 13.83 -5.41 1.23
C TYR A 30 13.87 -5.63 -0.29
N GLY A 31 12.89 -6.37 -0.81
CA GLY A 31 12.71 -6.59 -2.25
C GLY A 31 13.56 -7.73 -2.80
N ALA A 32 13.60 -7.86 -4.12
CA ALA A 32 14.41 -8.88 -4.81
C ALA A 32 15.90 -8.63 -4.55
N ASP A 33 16.63 -9.70 -4.21
CA ASP A 33 18.05 -9.65 -3.82
C ASP A 33 18.36 -8.69 -2.66
N CYS A 34 17.34 -8.25 -1.91
CA CYS A 34 17.45 -7.22 -0.88
C CYS A 34 18.08 -5.91 -1.39
N ALA A 35 17.88 -5.60 -2.69
CA ALA A 35 18.51 -4.47 -3.35
C ALA A 35 17.90 -3.10 -2.97
N GLN A 36 16.78 -3.07 -2.23
CA GLN A 36 16.08 -1.84 -1.87
C GLN A 36 16.25 -1.55 -0.38
N THR A 37 16.35 -0.26 -0.01
CA THR A 37 16.62 0.21 1.35
C THR A 37 15.35 0.74 2.03
N CYS A 38 15.20 0.47 3.33
CA CYS A 38 14.07 0.94 4.14
C CYS A 38 14.21 2.43 4.56
N ASP A 39 14.82 3.30 3.75
CA ASP A 39 15.25 4.67 4.15
C ASP A 39 14.11 5.56 4.68
N HIS A 40 12.87 5.20 4.39
CA HIS A 40 11.67 5.91 4.81
C HIS A 40 11.09 5.40 6.15
N CYS A 41 11.68 4.37 6.74
CA CYS A 41 11.33 3.83 8.05
C CYS A 41 12.47 4.13 9.05
N LYS A 42 12.21 4.05 10.37
CA LYS A 42 13.27 3.97 11.39
C LYS A 42 13.98 2.59 11.34
N ASN A 43 14.52 2.23 10.18
CA ASN A 43 15.32 1.03 9.86
C ASN A 43 14.60 -0.33 9.88
N VAL A 44 13.30 -0.40 10.19
CA VAL A 44 12.53 -1.65 10.18
C VAL A 44 11.38 -1.56 9.19
N CYS A 45 11.44 -2.35 8.13
CA CYS A 45 10.39 -2.48 7.13
C CYS A 45 10.12 -3.94 6.75
N ASP A 46 9.00 -4.20 6.09
CA ASP A 46 8.65 -5.54 5.65
C ASP A 46 9.61 -6.00 4.54
N ARG A 47 10.40 -7.05 4.81
CA ARG A 47 11.44 -7.53 3.88
C ARG A 47 10.94 -7.92 2.48
N TYR A 48 9.65 -8.27 2.36
CA TYR A 48 9.07 -8.69 1.09
C TYR A 48 8.58 -7.49 0.30
N THR A 49 7.99 -6.51 0.98
CA THR A 49 7.21 -5.46 0.33
C THR A 49 7.81 -4.06 0.45
N GLY A 50 8.55 -3.76 1.51
CA GLY A 50 9.16 -2.45 1.79
C GLY A 50 8.41 -1.50 2.74
N PRO A 51 7.07 -1.54 2.86
CA PRO A 51 6.36 -0.73 3.85
C PRO A 51 6.70 -1.06 5.32
N CYS A 52 6.67 -0.05 6.18
CA CYS A 52 6.85 -0.21 7.63
C CYS A 52 5.58 -0.78 8.30
N ARG A 53 5.77 -1.65 9.31
CA ARG A 53 4.67 -2.06 10.22
C ARG A 53 4.47 -0.96 11.27
N GLY A 54 3.44 -0.13 11.11
CA GLY A 54 2.92 0.75 12.17
C GLY A 54 3.01 2.26 11.94
N GLU A 55 3.97 2.76 11.18
CA GLU A 55 4.10 4.21 10.92
C GLU A 55 4.08 4.48 9.41
N GLY A 56 2.93 4.91 8.88
CA GLY A 56 2.83 5.39 7.49
C GLY A 56 1.92 4.61 6.55
N SER A 57 1.25 3.54 6.97
CA SER A 57 0.23 2.88 6.14
C SER A 57 -1.16 3.52 6.28
N LYS A 58 -1.24 4.85 6.17
CA LYS A 58 -2.55 5.50 6.03
C LYS A 58 -3.14 5.06 4.68
N PRO A 59 -4.46 4.77 4.58
CA PRO A 59 -5.07 4.24 3.35
C PRO A 59 -4.84 5.11 2.11
N TYR A 60 -4.60 6.40 2.34
CA TYR A 60 -4.38 7.42 1.32
C TYR A 60 -2.90 7.64 0.96
N LEU A 61 -1.96 6.90 1.55
CA LEU A 61 -0.54 6.99 1.20
C LEU A 61 -0.19 5.96 0.11
N VAL A 62 0.58 6.40 -0.89
CA VAL A 62 0.99 5.57 -2.02
C VAL A 62 2.17 4.69 -1.61
N ARG A 63 2.01 3.37 -1.74
CA ARG A 63 3.11 2.42 -1.57
C ARG A 63 4.13 2.55 -2.70
N PRO A 64 5.40 2.19 -2.48
CA PRO A 64 5.98 1.58 -1.26
C PRO A 64 6.47 2.59 -0.22
N TYR A 65 6.75 3.83 -0.62
CA TYR A 65 7.46 4.80 0.23
C TYR A 65 6.57 5.66 1.12
N CYS A 66 5.24 5.65 0.90
CA CYS A 66 4.29 6.44 1.67
C CYS A 66 4.69 7.92 1.81
N THR A 67 5.38 8.47 0.82
CA THR A 67 5.80 9.87 0.74
C THR A 67 4.82 10.70 -0.08
N GLN A 68 4.08 10.05 -0.97
CA GLN A 68 3.01 10.65 -1.76
C GLN A 68 1.67 10.25 -1.18
N THR A 69 0.71 11.17 -1.22
CA THR A 69 -0.68 10.88 -0.88
C THR A 69 -1.51 10.79 -2.18
N HIS A 70 -2.55 9.96 -2.20
CA HIS A 70 -3.66 10.15 -3.12
C HIS A 70 -4.57 11.25 -2.58
N SER A 71 -5.46 11.77 -3.42
CA SER A 71 -6.55 12.60 -2.90
C SER A 71 -7.43 11.74 -1.99
N TYR A 72 -7.81 12.26 -0.83
CA TYR A 72 -8.65 11.54 0.13
C TYR A 72 -9.72 12.44 0.71
N LEU A 73 -10.80 11.83 1.21
CA LEU A 73 -11.90 12.55 1.83
C LEU A 73 -11.65 12.73 3.33
N LYS A 74 -11.89 13.94 3.85
CA LYS A 74 -11.85 14.21 5.30
C LYS A 74 -12.96 13.46 6.03
N LYS A 75 -14.14 13.44 5.41
CA LYS A 75 -15.34 12.72 5.84
C LYS A 75 -15.65 11.63 4.82
N GLY A 76 -15.76 10.39 5.27
CA GLY A 76 -16.08 9.23 4.43
C GLY A 76 -17.50 9.26 3.87
N ALA A 77 -17.84 8.23 3.10
CA ALA A 77 -19.18 8.05 2.57
C ALA A 77 -20.19 7.73 3.70
N GLU A 78 -21.40 8.29 3.62
CA GLU A 78 -22.51 7.98 4.52
C GLU A 78 -23.49 7.02 3.84
N ILE A 79 -23.99 6.04 4.59
CA ILE A 79 -25.03 5.13 4.11
C ILE A 79 -26.37 5.86 4.23
N VAL A 80 -27.00 6.17 3.10
CA VAL A 80 -28.30 6.84 3.09
C VAL A 80 -29.43 5.83 3.27
N ASN A 81 -29.31 4.66 2.63
CA ASN A 81 -30.30 3.60 2.73
C ASN A 81 -29.61 2.22 2.84
N PRO A 82 -29.57 1.62 4.04
CA PRO A 82 -29.00 0.28 4.25
C PRO A 82 -29.91 -0.86 3.76
N SER A 83 -31.17 -0.58 3.43
CA SER A 83 -32.21 -1.60 3.22
C SER A 83 -32.52 -1.91 1.75
N PHE A 84 -31.98 -1.17 0.79
CA PHE A 84 -32.17 -1.45 -0.63
C PHE A 84 -30.92 -2.15 -1.15
N SER A 85 -31.08 -3.29 -1.82
CA SER A 85 -30.03 -3.86 -2.66
C SER A 85 -30.15 -3.18 -4.03
N PRO A 86 -29.28 -2.23 -4.41
CA PRO A 86 -27.93 -1.94 -3.89
C PRO A 86 -27.87 -0.86 -2.79
N VAL A 87 -26.91 -1.00 -1.87
CA VAL A 87 -26.64 -0.04 -0.79
C VAL A 87 -26.35 1.34 -1.38
N GLN A 88 -27.10 2.35 -0.96
CA GLN A 88 -26.92 3.72 -1.42
C GLN A 88 -25.94 4.46 -0.51
N LEU A 89 -24.81 4.89 -1.10
CA LEU A 89 -23.78 5.69 -0.44
C LEU A 89 -23.83 7.13 -0.94
N GLN A 90 -23.80 8.09 -0.03
CA GLN A 90 -23.63 9.50 -0.33
C GLN A 90 -22.21 9.93 -0.01
N VAL A 91 -21.57 10.59 -0.97
CA VAL A 91 -20.18 11.05 -0.87
C VAL A 91 -20.14 12.55 -1.14
N ASP A 92 -19.57 13.31 -0.22
CA ASP A 92 -19.32 14.74 -0.40
C ASP A 92 -17.98 14.97 -1.12
N LEU A 93 -18.03 15.38 -2.39
CA LEU A 93 -16.87 15.69 -3.22
C LEU A 93 -16.55 17.19 -3.29
N THR A 94 -17.13 18.00 -2.40
CA THR A 94 -16.83 19.44 -2.36
C THR A 94 -15.35 19.67 -2.00
N PRO A 95 -14.74 20.80 -2.44
CA PRO A 95 -13.34 21.13 -2.13
C PRO A 95 -13.01 21.14 -0.62
N ASN A 96 -14.02 21.34 0.23
CA ASN A 96 -13.85 21.35 1.68
C ASN A 96 -13.62 19.95 2.25
N ASN A 97 -14.24 18.94 1.65
CA ASN A 97 -14.14 17.54 2.05
C ASN A 97 -13.02 16.78 1.33
N VAL A 98 -12.51 17.27 0.21
CA VAL A 98 -11.40 16.65 -0.53
C VAL A 98 -10.06 17.25 -0.09
N VAL A 99 -9.18 16.42 0.47
CA VAL A 99 -7.76 16.77 0.64
C VAL A 99 -7.02 16.39 -0.63
N ARG A 100 -6.52 17.38 -1.35
CA ARG A 100 -5.70 17.16 -2.55
C ARG A 100 -4.27 16.80 -2.16
N SER A 101 -3.73 15.83 -2.87
CA SER A 101 -2.30 15.58 -2.96
C SER A 101 -1.83 15.75 -4.40
N SER A 102 -0.54 15.53 -4.66
CA SER A 102 0.27 15.85 -5.84
C SER A 102 -0.28 15.41 -7.22
N ALA A 103 -1.44 14.76 -7.28
CA ALA A 103 -2.13 14.41 -8.52
C ALA A 103 -3.65 14.63 -8.37
N ASN A 104 -4.28 15.21 -9.40
CA ASN A 104 -5.73 15.31 -9.50
C ASN A 104 -6.31 13.89 -9.54
N ALA A 105 -6.96 13.44 -8.46
CA ALA A 105 -7.57 12.10 -8.45
C ALA A 105 -8.76 12.04 -9.39
N MET A 106 -8.70 11.13 -10.37
CA MET A 106 -9.82 10.84 -11.28
C MET A 106 -10.71 9.69 -10.79
N PHE A 107 -10.25 8.90 -9.81
CA PHE A 107 -10.96 7.72 -9.29
C PHE A 107 -10.78 7.58 -7.77
N TYR A 108 -11.84 7.16 -7.08
CA TYR A 108 -11.83 6.86 -5.64
C TYR A 108 -12.19 5.38 -5.41
N PRO A 109 -11.27 4.55 -4.88
CA PRO A 109 -11.58 3.16 -4.57
C PRO A 109 -12.47 3.06 -3.33
N VAL A 110 -13.59 2.36 -3.44
CA VAL A 110 -14.47 2.04 -2.31
C VAL A 110 -14.02 0.71 -1.70
N ARG A 111 -13.72 0.70 -0.39
CA ARG A 111 -13.41 -0.53 0.36
C ARG A 111 -14.50 -0.73 1.41
N TYR A 112 -15.14 -1.89 1.38
CA TYR A 112 -16.07 -2.33 2.40
C TYR A 112 -15.43 -3.47 3.20
N ARG A 113 -15.81 -3.58 4.48
CA ARG A 113 -15.46 -4.70 5.34
C ARG A 113 -16.77 -5.33 5.78
N GLU A 114 -16.95 -6.61 5.48
CA GLU A 114 -18.01 -7.39 6.10
C GLU A 114 -17.58 -7.67 7.54
N ASP A 115 -18.37 -7.21 8.52
CA ASP A 115 -18.18 -7.63 9.90
C ASP A 115 -18.68 -9.06 10.03
N ASN A 116 -17.80 -10.03 9.75
CA ASN A 116 -18.00 -11.40 10.21
C ASN A 116 -17.78 -11.43 11.72
N SER A 117 -18.80 -10.99 12.45
CA SER A 117 -18.93 -11.21 13.89
C SER A 117 -19.20 -12.70 14.11
N ILE A 118 -18.17 -13.44 14.49
CA ILE A 118 -18.30 -14.75 15.16
C ILE A 118 -18.13 -14.51 16.65
#